data_AF-A0A2S6X9Z1-F1
#
_entry.id   AF-A0A2S6X9Z1-F1
#
_cell.length_a   1.000
_cell.length_b   1.000
_cell.length_c   1.000
_cell.angle_alpha   90.00
_cell.angle_beta   90.00
_cell.angle_gamma   90.00
#
_symmetry.space_group_name_H-M   'P 1'
#
loop_
_entity.id
_entity.type
_entity.pdbx_description
1 polymer ?
#
loop_
_entity_poly.entity_id
_entity_poly.type
_entity_poly.pdbx_seq_one_letter_code
_entity_poly.pdbx_strand_id
1 'polypeptide(L)'
;MATEDDYTAQPFVPTRGGLPALRKAAADCRGCPLHRDATQTVFGAGRATARLMLVGEQPGDQEDRQGKPFVGPAGHLLDRALAEAGLDPADAYVTNAVKHFKFTRAEPRKRRIHKAPTLREMTACGPWLAAELDRVEPELIVVLGATAGKALLGSSFRVTQVRGTVLEEEIHGRPERLVPTVHPSAVLRSDDREGAYRGLVSDLKTAARALG
;
A
#
# COMPACT_ATOMS: atom_id res chain seq x y z
N MET A 1 22.14 18.37 5.53
CA MET A 1 21.21 17.73 4.58
C MET A 1 20.83 16.41 5.20
N ALA A 2 19.55 16.02 5.20
CA ALA A 2 19.15 14.71 5.72
C ALA A 2 19.85 13.61 4.93
N THR A 3 20.42 12.65 5.64
CA THR A 3 21.11 11.50 5.04
C THR A 3 20.31 10.23 5.31
N GLU A 4 20.66 9.14 4.63
CA GLU A 4 20.10 7.81 4.90
C GLU A 4 20.34 7.36 6.35
N ASP A 5 21.30 7.98 7.04
CA ASP A 5 21.68 7.67 8.42
C ASP A 5 20.53 7.95 9.42
N ASP A 6 19.68 8.94 9.11
CA ASP A 6 18.50 9.27 9.91
C ASP A 6 17.39 8.21 9.78
N TYR A 7 17.46 7.37 8.75
CA TYR A 7 16.53 6.27 8.46
C TYR A 7 15.05 6.69 8.50
N THR A 8 14.74 7.85 7.91
CA THR A 8 13.38 8.38 7.81
C THR A 8 13.17 9.19 6.54
N ALA A 9 11.97 9.11 5.97
CA ALA A 9 11.54 9.92 4.85
C ALA A 9 11.15 11.36 5.25
N GLN A 10 10.98 11.66 6.54
CA GLN A 10 10.39 12.92 7.00
C GLN A 10 11.02 14.18 6.39
N PRO A 11 12.36 14.30 6.26
CA PRO A 11 12.97 15.49 5.68
C PRO A 11 12.74 15.66 4.17
N PHE A 12 12.34 14.59 3.48
CA PHE A 12 12.05 14.60 2.05
C PHE A 12 10.58 14.95 1.75
N VAL A 13 9.70 14.90 2.75
CA VAL A 13 8.27 15.19 2.58
C VAL A 13 8.05 16.70 2.56
N PRO A 14 7.57 17.29 1.45
CA PRO A 14 7.29 18.72 1.40
C PRO A 14 6.08 19.06 2.28
N THR A 15 6.16 20.17 2.99
CA THR A 15 5.09 20.64 3.90
C THR A 15 3.91 21.28 3.15
N ARG A 16 4.09 21.65 1.87
CA ARG A 16 3.09 22.32 1.04
C ARG A 16 2.92 21.61 -0.30
N GLY A 17 1.76 21.83 -0.92
CA GLY A 17 1.40 21.25 -2.21
C GLY A 17 0.56 19.97 -2.07
N GLY A 18 -0.10 19.58 -3.16
CA GLY A 18 -0.92 18.37 -3.22
C GLY A 18 -0.12 17.12 -3.62
N LEU A 19 -0.85 16.06 -3.96
CA LEU A 19 -0.28 14.79 -4.44
C LEU A 19 0.80 14.93 -5.54
N PRO A 20 0.69 15.86 -6.53
CA PRO A 20 1.75 16.03 -7.52
C PRO A 20 3.08 16.48 -6.92
N ALA A 21 3.06 17.35 -5.91
CA ALA A 21 4.27 17.81 -5.22
C ALA A 21 4.89 16.68 -4.38
N LEU A 22 4.06 15.92 -3.67
CA LEU A 22 4.50 14.73 -2.93
C LEU A 22 5.15 13.70 -3.86
N ARG A 23 4.48 13.37 -4.98
CA ARG A 23 5.01 12.43 -5.98
C ARG A 23 6.37 12.87 -6.51
N LYS A 24 6.52 14.15 -6.86
CA LYS A 24 7.77 14.71 -7.35
C LYS A 24 8.88 14.58 -6.31
N ALA A 25 8.62 14.95 -5.06
CA ALA A 25 9.61 14.87 -3.99
C ALA A 25 9.98 13.43 -3.61
N ALA A 26 9.01 12.51 -3.64
CA ALA A 26 9.24 11.10 -3.34
C ALA A 26 10.18 10.41 -4.33
N ALA A 27 10.31 10.91 -5.56
CA ALA A 27 11.24 10.38 -6.55
C ALA A 27 12.72 10.52 -6.12
N ASP A 28 13.03 11.50 -5.26
CA ASP A 28 14.37 11.77 -4.76
C ASP A 28 14.59 11.28 -3.31
N CYS A 29 13.62 10.55 -2.75
CA CYS A 29 13.65 10.11 -1.35
C CYS A 29 14.81 9.13 -1.08
N ARG A 30 15.66 9.48 -0.11
CA ARG A 30 16.76 8.62 0.38
C ARG A 30 16.63 8.23 1.85
N GLY A 31 15.40 8.25 2.38
CA GLY A 31 15.12 7.97 3.80
C GLY A 31 15.36 6.53 4.25
N CYS A 32 15.67 5.59 3.34
CA CYS A 32 16.10 4.23 3.70
C CYS A 32 16.89 3.59 2.52
N PRO A 33 17.68 2.51 2.75
CA PRO A 33 18.53 1.91 1.73
C PRO A 33 17.82 1.35 0.49
N LEU A 34 16.49 1.14 0.54
CA LEU A 34 15.73 0.51 -0.55
C LEU A 34 15.81 1.26 -1.87
N HIS A 35 16.04 2.58 -1.84
CA HIS A 35 16.18 3.40 -3.04
C HIS A 35 17.40 3.01 -3.90
N ARG A 36 18.38 2.30 -3.33
CA ARG A 36 19.67 1.99 -4.00
C ARG A 36 19.52 0.94 -5.09
N ASP A 37 18.68 -0.07 -4.86
CA ASP A 37 18.51 -1.23 -5.74
C ASP A 37 17.20 -1.22 -6.54
N ALA A 38 16.18 -0.50 -6.06
CA ALA A 38 14.94 -0.26 -6.79
C ALA A 38 15.20 0.52 -8.08
N THR A 39 14.34 0.34 -9.10
CA THR A 39 14.47 1.11 -10.35
C THR A 39 14.04 2.55 -10.12
N GLN A 40 12.95 2.75 -9.36
CA GLN A 40 12.38 4.06 -9.06
C GLN A 40 11.41 3.96 -7.88
N THR A 41 11.04 5.11 -7.32
CA THR A 41 9.90 5.23 -6.41
C THR A 41 8.59 4.89 -7.14
N VAL A 42 7.76 4.06 -6.53
CA VAL A 42 6.36 3.88 -6.94
C VAL A 42 5.47 4.53 -5.89
N PHE A 43 5.05 5.76 -6.19
CA PHE A 43 4.11 6.52 -5.38
C PHE A 43 2.67 6.04 -5.60
N GLY A 44 1.70 6.47 -4.77
CA GLY A 44 0.31 6.10 -4.96
C GLY A 44 -0.30 6.68 -6.25
N ALA A 45 -1.47 6.20 -6.66
CA ALA A 45 -2.17 6.64 -7.87
C ALA A 45 -3.68 6.75 -7.61
N GLY A 46 -4.31 7.79 -8.15
CA GLY A 46 -5.72 8.10 -7.93
C GLY A 46 -5.94 9.61 -7.81
N ARG A 47 -7.19 10.01 -7.60
CA ARG A 47 -7.58 11.41 -7.39
C ARG A 47 -7.37 11.80 -5.93
N ALA A 48 -7.15 13.08 -5.66
CA ALA A 48 -7.13 13.59 -4.28
C ALA A 48 -8.51 13.53 -3.61
N THR A 49 -9.58 13.44 -4.40
CA THR A 49 -10.97 13.33 -3.92
C THR A 49 -11.45 11.88 -3.84
N ALA A 50 -10.53 10.90 -3.80
CA ALA A 50 -10.89 9.50 -3.75
C ALA A 50 -11.51 9.17 -2.39
N ARG A 51 -12.71 8.59 -2.40
CA ARG A 51 -13.43 8.19 -1.18
C ARG A 51 -12.82 6.96 -0.52
N LEU A 52 -12.18 6.12 -1.31
CA LEU A 52 -11.55 4.88 -0.87
C LEU A 52 -10.03 4.97 -1.03
N MET A 53 -9.27 4.54 -0.03
CA MET A 53 -7.82 4.36 -0.16
C MET A 53 -7.44 2.88 0.00
N LEU A 54 -6.73 2.32 -0.97
CA LEU A 54 -6.20 0.96 -0.92
C LEU A 54 -4.72 1.02 -0.54
N VAL A 55 -4.33 0.36 0.56
CA VAL A 55 -2.94 0.35 1.03
C VAL A 55 -2.38 -1.06 0.97
N GLY A 56 -1.41 -1.28 0.09
CA GLY A 56 -0.63 -2.50 -0.05
C GLY A 56 0.68 -2.50 0.74
N GLU A 57 1.50 -3.52 0.50
CA GLU A 57 2.79 -3.72 1.16
C GLU A 57 3.90 -2.83 0.56
N GLN A 58 4.29 -3.12 -0.68
CA GLN A 58 5.35 -2.44 -1.42
C GLN A 58 5.16 -2.71 -2.93
N PRO A 59 5.88 -2.02 -3.81
CA PRO A 59 5.82 -2.26 -5.24
C PRO A 59 6.45 -3.62 -5.58
N GLY A 60 5.88 -4.33 -6.56
CA GLY A 60 6.48 -5.55 -7.11
C GLY A 60 7.40 -5.27 -8.30
N ASP A 61 7.82 -6.34 -8.97
CA ASP A 61 8.74 -6.29 -10.11
C ASP A 61 8.20 -5.48 -11.30
N GLN A 62 6.89 -5.57 -11.57
CA GLN A 62 6.27 -4.83 -12.67
C GLN A 62 6.00 -3.38 -12.27
N GLU A 63 5.51 -3.16 -11.06
CA GLU A 63 5.25 -1.84 -10.50
C GLU A 63 6.52 -0.99 -10.49
N ASP A 64 7.63 -1.55 -10.00
CA ASP A 64 8.92 -0.87 -9.95
C ASP A 64 9.47 -0.50 -11.33
N ARG A 65 9.22 -1.31 -12.37
CA ARG A 65 9.62 -0.95 -13.74
C ARG A 65 8.70 0.11 -14.36
N GLN A 66 7.42 0.07 -14.04
CA GLN A 66 6.40 0.93 -14.66
C GLN A 66 6.14 2.24 -13.90
N GLY A 67 6.60 2.35 -12.65
CA GLY A 67 6.35 3.52 -11.80
C GLY A 67 4.89 3.64 -11.32
N LYS A 68 4.12 2.54 -11.36
CA LYS A 68 2.67 2.53 -11.05
C LYS A 68 2.33 1.40 -10.08
N PRO A 69 1.49 1.66 -9.06
CA PRO A 69 1.12 0.64 -8.08
C PRO A 69 0.10 -0.34 -8.69
N PHE A 70 0.16 -1.61 -8.26
CA PHE A 70 -0.80 -2.68 -8.63
C PHE A 70 -1.02 -2.84 -10.15
N VAL A 71 0.06 -2.92 -10.94
CA VAL A 71 -0.02 -3.17 -12.39
C VAL A 71 0.31 -4.62 -12.78
N GLY A 72 0.81 -5.42 -11.84
CA GLY A 72 1.11 -6.84 -12.05
C GLY A 72 -0.11 -7.76 -11.81
N PRO A 73 0.12 -9.08 -11.76
CA PRO A 73 -0.96 -10.08 -11.60
C PRO A 73 -1.82 -9.87 -10.34
N ALA A 74 -1.22 -9.40 -9.24
CA ALA A 74 -1.94 -9.11 -8.01
C ALA A 74 -2.88 -7.88 -8.17
N GLY A 75 -2.47 -6.90 -8.98
CA GLY A 75 -3.28 -5.74 -9.32
C GLY A 75 -4.48 -6.11 -10.19
N HIS A 76 -4.27 -6.88 -11.25
CA HIS A 76 -5.38 -7.37 -12.07
C HIS A 76 -6.39 -8.23 -11.29
N LEU A 77 -5.92 -9.00 -10.31
CA LEU A 77 -6.82 -9.73 -9.41
C LEU A 77 -7.62 -8.77 -8.50
N LEU A 78 -6.96 -7.73 -7.98
CA LEU A 78 -7.60 -6.69 -7.18
C LEU A 78 -8.65 -5.91 -7.99
N ASP A 79 -8.35 -5.51 -9.22
CA ASP A 79 -9.28 -4.79 -10.10
C ASP A 79 -10.57 -5.59 -10.31
N ARG A 80 -10.45 -6.90 -10.58
CA ARG A 80 -11.61 -7.79 -10.71
C ARG A 80 -12.40 -7.90 -9.40
N ALA A 81 -11.71 -8.01 -8.27
CA ALA A 81 -12.36 -8.13 -6.97
C ALA A 81 -13.09 -6.85 -6.55
N LEU A 82 -12.54 -5.67 -6.87
CA LEU A 82 -13.20 -4.38 -6.66
C LEU A 82 -14.47 -4.27 -7.51
N ALA A 83 -14.37 -4.59 -8.80
CA ALA A 83 -15.53 -4.57 -9.70
C ALA A 83 -16.65 -5.52 -9.22
N GLU A 84 -16.32 -6.74 -8.78
CA GLU A 84 -17.28 -7.70 -8.25
C GLU A 84 -17.88 -7.29 -6.89
N ALA A 85 -17.15 -6.48 -6.11
CA ALA A 85 -17.63 -5.89 -4.87
C ALA A 85 -18.48 -4.64 -5.08
N GLY A 86 -18.58 -4.13 -6.32
CA GLY A 86 -19.30 -2.89 -6.63
C GLY A 86 -18.53 -1.62 -6.26
N LEU A 87 -17.20 -1.70 -6.15
CA LEU A 87 -16.31 -0.56 -5.90
C LEU A 87 -15.73 -0.06 -7.22
N ASP A 88 -15.95 1.20 -7.56
CA ASP A 88 -15.37 1.82 -8.75
C ASP A 88 -13.87 2.14 -8.53
N PRO A 89 -12.95 1.57 -9.33
CA PRO A 89 -11.53 1.92 -9.26
C PRO A 89 -11.25 3.41 -9.47
N ALA A 90 -12.13 4.17 -10.13
CA ALA A 90 -11.98 5.61 -10.31
C ALA A 90 -12.15 6.42 -9.02
N ASP A 91 -12.81 5.85 -8.02
CA ASP A 91 -13.02 6.43 -6.69
C ASP A 91 -11.96 5.98 -5.67
N ALA A 92 -10.98 5.20 -6.11
CA ALA A 92 -9.91 4.67 -5.28
C ALA A 92 -8.58 5.44 -5.48
N TYR A 93 -7.91 5.72 -4.36
CA TYR A 93 -6.49 6.05 -4.32
C TYR A 93 -5.70 4.82 -3.87
N VAL A 94 -4.83 4.31 -4.73
CA VAL A 94 -4.11 3.05 -4.51
C VAL A 94 -2.65 3.33 -4.23
N THR A 95 -2.12 2.81 -3.11
CA THR A 95 -0.72 3.01 -2.72
C THR A 95 -0.17 1.83 -1.93
N ASN A 96 1.08 1.92 -1.47
CA ASN A 96 1.74 0.91 -0.63
C ASN A 96 2.33 1.52 0.63
N ALA A 97 2.49 0.75 1.71
CA ALA A 97 3.17 1.21 2.92
C ALA A 97 4.64 1.61 2.66
N VAL A 98 5.33 0.91 1.76
CA VAL A 98 6.70 1.23 1.32
C VAL A 98 6.70 1.59 -0.16
N LYS A 99 7.48 2.60 -0.57
CA LYS A 99 7.47 3.15 -1.95
C LYS A 99 8.56 2.61 -2.88
N HIS A 100 9.48 1.80 -2.38
CA HIS A 100 10.56 1.20 -3.17
C HIS A 100 10.47 -0.33 -3.11
N PHE A 101 10.74 -1.00 -4.23
CA PHE A 101 10.68 -2.46 -4.30
C PHE A 101 11.90 -3.08 -3.61
N LYS A 102 11.67 -3.80 -2.52
CA LYS A 102 12.69 -4.64 -1.90
C LYS A 102 12.74 -6.02 -2.53
N PHE A 103 13.90 -6.40 -3.05
CA PHE A 103 14.12 -7.71 -3.64
C PHE A 103 15.54 -8.21 -3.47
N THR A 104 15.72 -9.52 -3.66
CA THR A 104 17.02 -10.16 -3.88
C THR A 104 17.10 -10.65 -5.31
N ARG A 105 18.30 -10.75 -5.89
CA ARG A 105 18.50 -11.37 -7.20
C ARG A 105 18.82 -12.85 -7.02
N ALA A 106 18.05 -13.73 -7.65
CA ALA A 106 18.41 -15.14 -7.74
C ALA A 106 19.26 -15.40 -8.98
N GLU A 107 20.40 -16.03 -8.76
CA GLU A 107 21.23 -16.63 -9.79
C GLU A 107 20.57 -17.90 -10.36
N PRO A 108 20.82 -18.28 -11.62
CA PRO A 108 21.70 -17.66 -12.62
C PRO A 108 21.02 -16.60 -13.51
N ARG A 109 19.70 -16.40 -13.36
CA ARG A 109 18.91 -15.56 -14.30
C ARG A 109 18.66 -14.13 -13.80
N LYS A 110 19.34 -13.69 -12.73
CA LYS A 110 19.15 -12.40 -12.03
C LYS A 110 17.66 -12.05 -11.79
N ARG A 111 16.82 -13.06 -11.57
CA ARG A 111 15.38 -12.84 -11.33
C ARG A 111 15.22 -12.08 -10.03
N ARG A 112 14.41 -11.02 -10.03
CA ARG A 112 14.09 -10.26 -8.82
C ARG A 112 13.07 -11.04 -7.99
N ILE A 113 13.48 -11.43 -6.78
CA ILE A 113 12.66 -12.13 -5.80
C ILE A 113 12.27 -11.14 -4.73
N HIS A 114 10.97 -10.88 -4.63
CA HIS A 114 10.39 -10.02 -3.62
C HIS A 114 10.78 -10.44 -2.19
N LYS A 115 11.11 -9.48 -1.33
CA LYS A 115 11.34 -9.66 0.10
C LYS A 115 10.48 -8.67 0.87
N ALA A 116 9.78 -9.14 1.90
CA ALA A 116 8.95 -8.25 2.71
C ALA A 116 9.79 -7.12 3.35
N PRO A 117 9.26 -5.89 3.42
CA PRO A 117 9.91 -4.82 4.14
C PRO A 117 9.93 -5.13 5.65
N THR A 118 10.98 -4.68 6.32
CA THR A 118 11.11 -4.74 7.78
C THR A 118 10.24 -3.67 8.44
N LEU A 119 9.99 -3.81 9.74
CA LEU A 119 9.37 -2.74 10.54
C LEU A 119 10.11 -1.42 10.39
N ARG A 120 11.46 -1.46 10.41
CA ARG A 120 12.28 -0.26 10.27
C ARG A 120 12.03 0.45 8.93
N GLU A 121 11.98 -0.30 7.82
CA GLU A 121 11.73 0.24 6.47
C GLU A 121 10.30 0.81 6.35
N MET A 122 9.31 0.14 6.96
CA MET A 122 7.95 0.67 7.03
C MET A 122 7.88 1.98 7.81
N THR A 123 8.50 2.04 8.99
CA THR A 123 8.58 3.27 9.79
C THR A 123 9.29 4.38 9.04
N ALA A 124 10.38 4.07 8.34
CA ALA A 124 11.11 5.05 7.53
C ALA A 124 10.25 5.63 6.41
N CYS A 125 9.43 4.81 5.76
CA CYS A 125 8.55 5.23 4.67
C CYS A 125 7.21 5.83 5.15
N GLY A 126 6.85 5.62 6.42
CA GLY A 126 5.63 6.09 7.06
C GLY A 126 5.26 7.56 6.80
N PRO A 127 6.22 8.51 6.82
CA PRO A 127 5.93 9.92 6.48
C PRO A 127 5.28 10.12 5.11
N TRP A 128 5.60 9.29 4.11
CA TRP A 128 4.93 9.37 2.80
C TRP A 128 3.48 8.89 2.86
N LEU A 129 3.21 7.80 3.57
CA LEU A 129 1.85 7.29 3.74
C LEU A 129 0.99 8.26 4.53
N ALA A 130 1.53 8.84 5.61
CA ALA A 130 0.87 9.88 6.39
C ALA A 130 0.52 11.10 5.51
N ALA A 131 1.47 11.53 4.66
CA ALA A 131 1.24 12.65 3.73
C ALA A 131 0.23 12.32 2.62
N GLU A 132 0.12 11.07 2.17
CA GLU A 132 -0.94 10.68 1.23
C GLU A 132 -2.31 10.67 1.91
N LEU A 133 -2.42 10.08 3.10
CA LEU A 133 -3.66 10.08 3.89
C LEU A 133 -4.12 11.51 4.17
N ASP A 134 -3.20 12.41 4.50
CA ASP A 134 -3.48 13.83 4.74
C ASP A 134 -3.91 14.63 3.51
N ARG A 135 -3.63 14.14 2.30
CA ARG A 135 -3.96 14.83 1.04
C ARG A 135 -5.18 14.24 0.35
N VAL A 136 -5.48 12.99 0.66
CA VAL A 136 -6.64 12.27 0.12
C VAL A 136 -7.83 12.36 1.06
N GLU A 137 -7.59 12.32 2.38
CA GLU A 137 -8.64 12.28 3.41
C GLU A 137 -9.76 11.29 3.05
N PRO A 138 -9.43 10.01 2.82
CA PRO A 138 -10.40 9.03 2.34
C PRO A 138 -11.47 8.76 3.40
N GLU A 139 -12.69 8.46 2.98
CA GLU A 139 -13.77 8.05 3.88
C GLU A 139 -13.55 6.65 4.46
N LEU A 140 -12.77 5.81 3.76
CA LEU A 140 -12.45 4.44 4.14
C LEU A 140 -11.08 4.00 3.62
N ILE A 141 -10.33 3.26 4.44
CA ILE A 141 -9.05 2.65 4.07
C ILE A 141 -9.23 1.13 3.98
N VAL A 142 -8.96 0.52 2.83
CA VAL A 142 -8.81 -0.94 2.72
C VAL A 142 -7.35 -1.31 2.89
N VAL A 143 -7.11 -2.14 3.90
CA VAL A 143 -5.77 -2.55 4.31
C VAL A 143 -5.46 -3.92 3.70
N LEU A 144 -4.60 -3.96 2.68
CA LEU A 144 -4.29 -5.16 1.90
C LEU A 144 -3.12 -5.91 2.54
N GLY A 145 -3.44 -6.82 3.46
CA GLY A 145 -2.49 -7.74 4.08
C GLY A 145 -1.77 -7.21 5.32
N ALA A 146 -0.90 -8.07 5.88
CA ALA A 146 -0.31 -7.86 7.18
C ALA A 146 0.65 -6.66 7.26
N THR A 147 1.42 -6.40 6.19
CA THR A 147 2.40 -5.30 6.16
C THR A 147 1.71 -3.94 6.18
N ALA A 148 0.71 -3.74 5.32
CA ALA A 148 -0.11 -2.52 5.33
C ALA A 148 -0.77 -2.30 6.69
N GLY A 149 -1.32 -3.36 7.29
CA GLY A 149 -1.94 -3.25 8.61
C GLY A 149 -0.95 -2.96 9.72
N LYS A 150 0.27 -3.51 9.67
CA LYS A 150 1.31 -3.15 10.64
C LYS A 150 1.80 -1.71 10.49
N ALA A 151 1.82 -1.19 9.26
CA ALA A 151 2.22 0.18 9.00
C ALA A 151 1.21 1.20 9.54
N LEU A 152 -0.09 0.88 9.47
CA LEU A 152 -1.18 1.76 9.93
C LEU A 152 -1.53 1.53 11.41
N LEU A 153 -1.68 0.27 11.82
CA LEU A 153 -2.27 -0.16 13.10
C LEU A 153 -1.25 -0.70 14.10
N GLY A 154 0.04 -0.69 13.74
CA GLY A 154 1.13 -1.11 14.62
C GLY A 154 1.47 -2.62 14.58
N SER A 155 2.57 -2.97 15.23
CA SER A 155 3.24 -4.28 15.08
C SER A 155 2.43 -5.48 15.59
N SER A 156 1.47 -5.26 16.49
CA SER A 156 0.57 -6.28 17.05
C SER A 156 -0.51 -6.72 16.06
N PHE A 157 -0.77 -5.95 14.99
CA PHE A 157 -1.83 -6.21 14.04
C PHE A 157 -1.74 -7.60 13.39
N ARG A 158 -2.88 -8.31 13.33
CA ARG A 158 -3.03 -9.63 12.70
C ARG A 158 -4.25 -9.66 11.78
N VAL A 159 -4.00 -9.60 10.46
CA VAL A 159 -5.06 -9.63 9.44
C VAL A 159 -6.03 -10.81 9.58
N THR A 160 -5.56 -11.98 9.98
CA THR A 160 -6.40 -13.19 10.11
C THR A 160 -7.45 -13.08 11.21
N GLN A 161 -7.28 -12.18 12.18
CA GLN A 161 -8.20 -12.01 13.31
C GLN A 161 -9.31 -10.99 13.02
N VAL A 162 -9.05 -10.02 12.14
CA VAL A 162 -9.89 -8.83 11.96
C VAL A 162 -10.23 -8.54 10.49
N ARG A 163 -9.95 -9.46 9.56
CA ARG A 163 -10.31 -9.26 8.16
C ARG A 163 -11.84 -9.26 7.97
N GLY A 164 -12.30 -8.41 7.06
CA GLY A 164 -13.72 -8.33 6.68
C GLY A 164 -14.61 -7.58 7.68
N THR A 165 -14.03 -6.96 8.71
CA THR A 165 -14.72 -6.09 9.67
C THR A 165 -14.38 -4.63 9.41
N VAL A 166 -15.28 -3.71 9.79
CA VAL A 166 -14.97 -2.28 9.85
C VAL A 166 -14.34 -1.99 11.21
N LEU A 167 -13.15 -1.41 11.19
CA LEU A 167 -12.45 -0.91 12.37
C LEU A 167 -12.53 0.62 12.39
N GLU A 168 -12.55 1.19 13.58
CA GLU A 168 -12.47 2.63 13.82
C GLU A 168 -11.27 2.88 14.73
N GLU A 169 -10.25 3.54 14.21
CA GLU A 169 -8.95 3.66 14.87
C GLU A 169 -8.37 5.05 14.66
N GLU A 170 -7.55 5.52 15.59
CA GLU A 170 -6.82 6.78 15.40
C GLU A 170 -5.50 6.50 14.65
N ILE A 171 -5.38 7.04 13.42
CA ILE A 171 -4.20 6.90 12.57
C ILE A 171 -3.63 8.30 12.31
N HIS A 172 -2.38 8.52 12.68
CA HIS A 172 -1.71 9.81 12.53
C HIS A 172 -2.50 11.01 13.13
N GLY A 173 -3.20 10.78 14.25
CA GLY A 173 -3.98 11.81 14.95
C GLY A 173 -5.35 12.10 14.34
N ARG A 174 -5.84 11.24 13.43
CA ARG A 174 -7.19 11.31 12.86
C ARG A 174 -7.98 10.04 13.09
N PRO A 175 -9.29 10.13 13.37
CA PRO A 175 -10.17 8.97 13.35
C PRO A 175 -10.32 8.49 11.90
N GLU A 176 -9.93 7.24 11.64
CA GLU A 176 -10.03 6.59 10.34
C GLU A 176 -10.90 5.34 10.44
N ARG A 177 -11.63 5.05 9.36
CA ARG A 177 -12.34 3.77 9.20
C ARG A 177 -11.52 2.84 8.32
N LEU A 178 -11.32 1.60 8.75
CA LEU A 178 -10.49 0.63 8.04
C LEU A 178 -11.21 -0.69 7.80
N VAL A 179 -11.00 -1.30 6.63
CA VAL A 179 -11.40 -2.69 6.36
C VAL A 179 -10.16 -3.50 6.00
N PRO A 180 -9.66 -4.33 6.92
CA PRO A 180 -8.56 -5.22 6.62
C PRO A 180 -8.98 -6.40 5.76
N THR A 181 -8.10 -6.82 4.85
CA THR A 181 -8.29 -8.01 4.03
C THR A 181 -6.96 -8.67 3.68
N VAL A 182 -7.02 -9.85 3.07
CA VAL A 182 -5.83 -10.54 2.56
C VAL A 182 -5.21 -9.77 1.40
N HIS A 183 -3.88 -9.82 1.27
CA HIS A 183 -3.23 -9.23 0.11
C HIS A 183 -3.57 -10.03 -1.16
N PRO A 184 -3.87 -9.41 -2.31
CA PRO A 184 -4.21 -10.10 -3.56
C PRO A 184 -3.15 -11.12 -4.02
N SER A 185 -1.87 -10.85 -3.72
CA SER A 185 -0.80 -11.82 -4.02
C SER A 185 -0.89 -13.11 -3.20
N ALA A 186 -1.49 -13.08 -2.02
CA ALA A 186 -1.71 -14.26 -1.19
C ALA A 186 -2.78 -15.17 -1.81
N VAL A 187 -3.81 -14.58 -2.43
CA VAL A 187 -4.81 -15.31 -3.23
C VAL A 187 -4.13 -16.05 -4.38
N LEU A 188 -3.24 -15.38 -5.12
CA LEU A 188 -2.50 -16.01 -6.24
C LEU A 188 -1.58 -17.17 -5.83
N ARG A 189 -1.18 -17.24 -4.55
CA ARG A 189 -0.31 -18.29 -4.00
C ARG A 189 -1.08 -19.33 -3.19
N SER A 190 -2.39 -19.21 -3.05
CA SER A 190 -3.21 -20.11 -2.26
C SER A 190 -3.49 -21.41 -3.02
N ASP A 191 -3.47 -22.53 -2.31
CA ASP A 191 -3.89 -23.84 -2.84
C ASP A 191 -5.38 -23.83 -3.19
N ASP A 192 -6.22 -23.19 -2.35
CA ASP A 192 -7.63 -22.90 -2.64
C ASP A 192 -7.79 -21.45 -3.12
N ARG A 193 -7.32 -21.20 -4.35
CA ARG A 193 -7.36 -19.87 -4.95
C ARG A 193 -8.79 -19.31 -5.06
N GLU A 194 -9.77 -20.14 -5.38
CA GLU A 194 -11.16 -19.71 -5.55
C GLU A 194 -11.80 -19.35 -4.20
N GLY A 195 -11.57 -20.14 -3.14
CA GLY A 195 -11.99 -19.79 -1.79
C GLY A 195 -11.34 -18.50 -1.30
N ALA A 196 -10.04 -18.35 -1.50
CA ALA A 196 -9.30 -17.14 -1.13
C ALA A 196 -9.80 -15.90 -1.89
N TYR A 197 -10.09 -16.02 -3.19
CA TYR A 197 -10.64 -14.95 -4.01
C TYR A 197 -12.04 -14.53 -3.55
N ARG A 198 -12.94 -15.50 -3.32
CA ARG A 198 -14.28 -15.22 -2.76
C ARG A 198 -14.19 -14.53 -1.40
N GLY A 199 -13.21 -14.92 -0.58
CA GLY A 199 -12.92 -14.26 0.69
C GLY A 199 -12.54 -12.79 0.51
N LEU A 200 -11.63 -12.48 -0.41
CA LEU A 200 -11.24 -11.10 -0.74
C LEU A 200 -12.45 -10.27 -1.20
N VAL A 201 -13.24 -10.80 -2.13
CA VAL A 201 -14.46 -10.12 -2.61
C VAL A 201 -15.45 -9.87 -1.46
N SER A 202 -15.63 -10.84 -0.56
CA SER A 202 -16.50 -10.68 0.61
C SER A 202 -16.05 -9.53 1.52
N ASP A 203 -14.75 -9.40 1.78
CA ASP A 203 -14.21 -8.30 2.60
C ASP A 203 -14.40 -6.96 1.88
N LEU A 204 -14.15 -6.90 0.57
CA LEU A 204 -14.38 -5.70 -0.24
C LEU A 204 -15.86 -5.30 -0.29
N LYS A 205 -16.79 -6.25 -0.24
CA LYS A 205 -18.23 -5.96 -0.08
C LYS A 205 -18.55 -5.35 1.28
N THR A 206 -17.79 -5.68 2.34
CA THR A 206 -17.90 -4.94 3.61
C THR A 206 -17.44 -3.50 3.44
N ALA A 207 -16.34 -3.27 2.71
CA ALA A 207 -15.88 -1.91 2.40
C ALA A 207 -16.91 -1.12 1.60
N ALA A 208 -17.51 -1.72 0.57
CA ALA A 208 -18.59 -1.10 -0.20
C ALA A 208 -19.76 -0.68 0.69
N ARG A 209 -20.26 -1.58 1.54
CA ARG A 209 -21.36 -1.28 2.48
C ARG A 209 -21.03 -0.14 3.46
N ALA A 210 -19.77 -0.02 3.87
CA ALA A 210 -19.33 1.02 4.80
C ALA A 210 -19.23 2.42 4.15
N LEU A 211 -19.07 2.47 2.82
CA LEU A 211 -19.07 3.71 2.04
C LEU A 211 -20.48 4.21 1.66
N GLY A 212 -21.52 3.40 1.85
CA GLY A 212 -22.90 3.72 1.47
C GLY A 212 -23.16 3.45 0.00
#